data_AF-A0A0V9UIR8-F1
#
_entry.id   AF-A0A0V9UIR8-F1
#
_cell.length_a   1.000
_cell.length_b   1.000
_cell.length_c   1.000
_cell.angle_alpha   90.00
_cell.angle_beta   90.00
_cell.angle_gamma   90.00
#
_symmetry.space_group_name_H-M   'P 1'
#
loop_
_entity.id
_entity.type
_entity.pdbx_description
1 polymer ?
#
loop_
_entity_poly.entity_id
_entity_poly.type
_entity_poly.pdbx_seq_one_letter_code
_entity_poly.pdbx_strand_id
1 'polypeptide(L)' 'MLETPVVIGIGSICVGFVFFMLAATGTRSRWDKKITITLFAIAIVFMTIIPVIGAVGFAA' A
#
# COMPACT_ATOMS: atom_id res chain seq x y z
N MET A 1 11.76 16.83 14.04
CA MET A 1 11.03 17.20 12.81
C MET A 1 10.91 15.92 12.02
N LEU A 2 9.71 15.40 11.76
CA LEU A 2 9.57 14.13 11.04
C LEU A 2 10.11 14.34 9.63
N GLU A 3 11.12 13.59 9.25
CA GLU A 3 11.73 13.72 7.93
C GLU A 3 10.63 13.47 6.89
N THR A 4 10.44 14.42 5.96
CA THR A 4 9.49 14.35 4.83
C THR A 4 9.30 12.93 4.22
N PRO A 5 10.37 12.15 4.00
CA PRO A 5 10.29 10.78 3.50
C PRO A 5 9.63 9.77 4.44
N VAL A 6 9.78 9.94 5.76
CA VAL A 6 9.04 9.14 6.75
C VAL A 6 7.55 9.46 6.68
N VAL A 7 7.19 10.74 6.52
CA VAL A 7 5.78 11.17 6.32
C VAL A 7 5.20 10.53 5.05
N ILE A 8 5.96 10.54 3.94
CA ILE A 8 5.56 9.93 2.66
C ILE A 8 5.40 8.41 2.82
N GLY A 9 6.31 7.74 3.54
CA GLY A 9 6.22 6.32 3.84
C GLY A 9 4.94 5.96 4.61
N ILE A 10 4.66 6.70 5.69
CA ILE A 10 3.44 6.49 6.51
C ILE A 10 2.19 6.73 5.65
N GLY A 11 2.13 7.84 4.91
CA GLY A 11 1.00 8.14 4.04
C GLY A 11 0.76 7.06 2.98
N SER A 12 1.83 6.55 2.38
CA SER A 12 1.75 5.45 1.42
C SER A 12 1.21 4.16 2.02
N ILE A 13 1.68 3.80 3.22
CA ILE A 13 1.21 2.60 3.93
C ILE A 13 -0.28 2.74 4.26
N CYS A 14 -0.74 3.93 4.70
CA CYS A 14 -2.16 4.19 4.95
C CYS A 14 -3.00 3.99 3.69
N VAL A 15 -2.57 4.50 2.54
CA VAL A 15 -3.26 4.30 1.26
C VAL A 15 -3.29 2.83 0.87
N GLY A 16 -2.15 2.12 1.01
CA GLY A 16 -2.08 0.68 0.79
C GLY A 16 -3.06 -0.10 1.68
N PHE A 17 -3.22 0.31 2.94
CA PHE A 17 -4.15 -0.32 3.89
C PHE A 17 -5.61 -0.17 3.48
N VAL A 18 -5.99 0.98 2.92
CA VAL A 18 -7.33 1.20 2.39
C VAL A 18 -7.61 0.25 1.22
N PHE A 19 -6.66 0.11 0.29
CA PHE A 19 -6.78 -0.85 -0.82
C PHE A 19 -6.85 -2.29 -0.34
N PHE A 20 -6.06 -2.64 0.68
CA PHE A 20 -6.09 -3.96 1.30
C PHE A 20 -7.46 -4.25 1.93
N MET A 21 -8.02 -3.29 2.70
CA MET A 21 -9.36 -3.44 3.27
C MET A 21 -10.42 -3.58 2.18
N LEU A 22 -10.35 -2.78 1.11
CA LEU A 22 -11.23 -2.88 -0.05
C LEU A 22 -11.16 -4.27 -0.71
N ALA A 23 -9.94 -4.82 -0.88
CA ALA A 23 -9.75 -6.17 -1.39
C ALA A 23 -10.34 -7.24 -0.44
N ALA A 24 -10.16 -7.08 0.88
CA ALA A 24 -10.71 -7.98 1.89
C ALA A 24 -12.25 -7.94 1.90
N THR A 25 -12.84 -6.74 1.83
CA THR A 25 -14.28 -6.56 1.71
C THR A 25 -14.80 -7.13 0.39
N GLY A 26 -14.10 -6.91 -0.72
CA GLY A 26 -14.45 -7.47 -2.03
C GLY A 26 -14.41 -8.99 -2.05
N THR A 27 -13.45 -9.60 -1.35
CA THR A 27 -13.38 -11.05 -1.14
C THR A 27 -14.61 -11.56 -0.38
N ARG A 28 -14.98 -10.88 0.71
CA ARG A 28 -16.16 -11.24 1.53
C ARG A 28 -17.47 -11.04 0.78
N SER A 29 -17.57 -9.98 -0.03
CA SER A 29 -18.74 -9.63 -0.82
C SER A 29 -18.80 -10.35 -2.18
N ARG A 30 -17.90 -11.29 -2.45
CA ARG A 30 -17.79 -12.07 -3.69
C ARG A 30 -17.72 -11.19 -4.96
N TRP A 31 -16.96 -10.11 -4.90
CA TRP A 31 -16.63 -9.31 -6.08
C TRP A 31 -15.84 -10.15 -7.09
N ASP A 32 -15.74 -9.66 -8.33
CA ASP A 32 -14.93 -10.29 -9.36
C ASP A 32 -13.51 -10.53 -8.85
N LYS A 33 -13.05 -11.78 -8.99
CA LYS A 33 -11.72 -12.21 -8.53
C LYS A 33 -10.62 -11.33 -9.10
N LYS A 34 -10.77 -10.89 -10.36
CA LYS A 34 -9.82 -9.99 -11.01
C LYS A 34 -9.70 -8.66 -10.27
N ILE A 35 -10.82 -8.04 -9.90
CA ILE A 35 -10.84 -6.75 -9.18
C ILE A 35 -10.18 -6.88 -7.82
N THR A 36 -10.55 -7.91 -7.06
CA THR A 36 -9.99 -8.19 -5.73
C THR A 36 -8.48 -8.40 -5.78
N ILE A 37 -7.99 -9.19 -6.74
CA ILE A 37 -6.55 -9.46 -6.91
C ILE A 37 -5.81 -8.17 -7.32
N THR A 38 -6.38 -7.36 -8.22
CA THR A 38 -5.77 -6.09 -8.61
C THR A 38 -5.67 -5.12 -7.44
N LEU A 39 -6.75 -4.97 -6.64
CA LEU A 39 -6.73 -4.13 -5.43
C LEU A 39 -5.69 -4.60 -4.43
N PHE A 40 -5.57 -5.92 -4.25
CA PHE A 40 -4.57 -6.51 -3.37
C PHE A 40 -3.13 -6.28 -3.86
N ALA A 41 -2.89 -6.45 -5.17
CA ALA A 41 -1.59 -6.17 -5.76
C ALA A 41 -1.19 -4.70 -5.60
N ILE A 42 -2.12 -3.76 -5.83
CA ILE A 42 -1.88 -2.33 -5.62
C ILE A 42 -1.56 -2.04 -4.15
N ALA A 43 -2.28 -2.65 -3.21
CA ALA A 43 -2.02 -2.50 -1.78
C ALA A 43 -0.58 -2.92 -1.42
N ILE A 44 -0.12 -4.06 -1.95
CA ILE A 44 1.26 -4.54 -1.73
C ILE A 44 2.27 -3.52 -2.26
N VAL A 45 2.08 -2.99 -3.47
CA VAL A 45 2.98 -2.00 -4.06
C VAL A 45 3.11 -0.76 -3.17
N PHE A 46 2.00 -0.23 -2.68
CA PHE A 46 1.99 0.94 -1.80
C PHE A 46 2.59 0.67 -0.41
N MET A 47 2.44 -0.54 0.12
CA MET A 47 3.02 -0.91 1.41
C MET A 47 4.50 -1.31 1.35
N THR A 48 5.00 -1.72 0.19
CA THR A 48 6.36 -2.26 0.05
C THR A 48 7.26 -1.36 -0.78
N ILE A 49 6.95 -1.15 -2.06
CA ILE A 49 7.84 -0.46 -3.00
C ILE A 49 8.08 0.99 -2.55
N ILE A 50 7.03 1.70 -2.16
CA ILE A 50 7.17 3.12 -1.78
C ILE A 50 8.00 3.29 -0.49
N PRO A 51 7.71 2.57 0.62
CA PRO A 51 8.56 2.63 1.81
C PRO A 51 9.99 2.14 1.57
N VAL A 52 10.17 1.12 0.72
CA VAL A 52 11.51 0.62 0.37
C VAL A 52 12.31 1.68 -0.39
N ILE A 53 11.72 2.38 -1.36
CA ILE A 53 12.40 3.49 -2.06
C ILE A 53 12.76 4.60 -1.07
N GLY A 54 11.85 4.95 -0.15
CA GLY A 54 12.13 5.90 0.91
C GLY A 54 13.29 5.47 1.80
N ALA A 55 13.32 4.19 2.21
CA ALA A 55 14.39 3.67 3.06
C ALA A 55 15.74 3.55 2.33
N VAL A 56 15.75 3.08 1.09
CA VAL A 56 16.98 2.94 0.28
C VAL A 56 17.52 4.31 -0.09
N GLY A 57 16.67 5.27 -0.45
CA GLY A 57 17.09 6.65 -0.71
C GLY A 57 17.60 7.38 0.53
N PHE A 58 17.32 6.88 1.74
CA PHE A 58 17.91 7.36 3.00
C PHE A 58 19.25 6.72 3.33
N ALA A 59 19.46 5.50 2.84
CA ALA A 59 20.65 4.72 3.12
C ALA A 59 21.79 4.94 2.09
N ALA A 60 21.48 5.53 0.93
CA ALA A 60 22.43 5.89 -0.12
C ALA A 60 22.92 7.34 0.03
#